data_AF-A0AAU8Q4C7-F1
#
_entry.id   AF-A0AAU8Q4C7-F1
#
_cell.length_a   1.000
_cell.length_b   1.000
_cell.length_c   1.000
_cell.angle_alpha   90.00
_cell.angle_beta   90.00
_cell.angle_gamma   90.00
#
_symmetry.space_group_name_H-M   'P 1'
#
loop_
_entity.id
_entity.type
_entity.pdbx_description
1 polymer ?
#
loop_
_entity_poly.entity_id
_entity_poly.type
_entity_poly.pdbx_seq_one_letter_code
_entity_poly.pdbx_strand_id
1 'polypeptide(L)'
;MLRVSWENTGNPILDRLGRQFVDRVARYARGGSYEKRIEWYRKYIKFLHFLAERFGPEDIRNIQPRHVAAFSKYLKEVGRSERTVLRYYSVIRWWHRQIPWRKYEMPENKVLLELEARLDDKRFCEEIKNSYRRKRGRGRVQKPHGTI
;
A
#
# COMPACT_ATOMS: atom_id res chain seq x y z
N MET A 1 8.17 -13.08 14.98
CA MET A 1 8.24 -11.61 14.77
C MET A 1 9.32 -11.34 13.73
N LEU A 2 9.13 -10.38 12.82
CA LEU A 2 10.19 -9.95 11.90
C LEU A 2 11.23 -9.13 12.67
N ARG A 3 12.52 -9.47 12.58
CA ARG A 3 13.60 -8.73 13.26
C ARG A 3 14.02 -7.54 12.40
N VAL A 4 13.29 -6.43 12.53
CA VAL A 4 13.55 -5.17 11.82
C VAL A 4 13.37 -3.99 12.78
N SER A 5 14.19 -2.97 12.62
CA SER A 5 14.13 -1.67 13.30
C SER A 5 14.11 -0.56 12.24
N TRP A 6 13.58 0.60 12.62
CA TRP A 6 13.65 1.81 11.80
C TRP A 6 14.73 2.74 12.33
N GLU A 7 15.54 3.28 11.42
CA GLU A 7 16.57 4.27 11.72
C GLU A 7 16.19 5.60 11.08
N ASN A 8 16.46 6.72 11.75
CA ASN A 8 16.12 8.04 11.22
C ASN A 8 16.97 8.37 9.99
N THR A 9 16.31 8.80 8.94
CA THR A 9 16.90 9.10 7.62
C THR A 9 17.15 10.59 7.44
N GLY A 10 16.69 11.43 8.37
CA GLY A 10 16.72 12.89 8.23
C GLY A 10 15.52 13.46 7.45
N ASN A 11 14.72 12.61 6.79
CA ASN A 11 13.46 13.00 6.19
C ASN A 11 12.32 12.78 7.20
N PRO A 12 11.71 13.84 7.77
CA PRO A 12 10.74 13.71 8.86
C PRO A 12 9.45 12.98 8.45
N ILE A 13 9.07 13.06 7.17
CA ILE A 13 7.89 12.37 6.64
C ILE A 13 8.19 10.87 6.50
N LEU A 14 9.31 10.54 5.87
CA LEU A 14 9.72 9.16 5.70
C LEU A 14 9.92 8.49 7.07
N ASP A 15 10.57 9.17 8.00
CA ASP A 15 10.82 8.65 9.35
C ASP A 15 9.53 8.38 10.11
N ARG A 16 8.52 9.25 9.94
CA ARG A 16 7.19 9.05 10.51
C ARG A 16 6.51 7.82 9.90
N LEU A 17 6.51 7.68 8.58
CA LEU A 17 5.90 6.55 7.88
C LEU A 17 6.62 5.23 8.21
N GLY A 18 7.96 5.25 8.22
CA GLY A 18 8.82 4.13 8.52
C GLY A 18 8.61 3.59 9.93
N ARG A 19 8.58 4.46 10.96
CA ARG A 19 8.24 4.05 12.34
C ARG A 19 6.85 3.44 12.44
N GLN A 20 5.82 4.10 11.88
CA GLN A 20 4.46 3.55 11.89
C GLN A 20 4.41 2.16 11.25
N PHE A 21 5.11 1.97 10.14
CA PHE A 21 5.16 0.69 9.45
C PHE A 21 5.94 -0.36 10.25
N VAL A 22 7.16 -0.07 10.69
CA VAL A 22 8.02 -1.04 11.40
C VAL A 22 7.41 -1.43 12.75
N ASP A 23 7.08 -0.43 13.57
CA ASP A 23 6.73 -0.62 14.97
C ASP A 23 5.30 -1.12 15.16
N ARG A 24 4.44 -0.99 14.16
CA ARG A 24 3.02 -1.37 14.30
C ARG A 24 2.56 -2.42 13.29
N VAL A 25 3.34 -2.70 12.24
CA VAL A 25 2.93 -3.59 11.15
C VAL A 25 4.00 -4.64 10.86
N ALA A 26 5.21 -4.25 10.48
CA ALA A 26 6.23 -5.15 9.95
C ALA A 26 6.65 -6.24 10.94
N ARG A 27 6.90 -5.85 12.19
CA ARG A 27 7.31 -6.77 13.25
C ARG A 27 6.24 -7.84 13.52
N TYR A 28 4.97 -7.44 13.52
CA TYR A 28 3.84 -8.28 13.91
C TYR A 28 3.16 -9.02 12.76
N ALA A 29 3.64 -8.83 11.53
CA ALA A 29 3.07 -9.45 10.34
C ALA A 29 3.10 -10.98 10.41
N ARG A 30 1.96 -11.60 10.08
CA ARG A 30 1.77 -13.05 10.04
C ARG A 30 1.63 -13.54 8.60
N GLY A 31 1.98 -14.81 8.37
CA GLY A 31 1.93 -15.45 7.05
C GLY A 31 3.20 -15.27 6.21
N GLY A 32 3.45 -16.21 5.30
CA GLY A 32 4.66 -16.29 4.48
C GLY A 32 5.92 -16.73 5.27
N SER A 33 6.97 -17.10 4.53
CA SER A 33 8.28 -17.39 5.13
C SER A 33 8.95 -16.11 5.66
N TYR A 34 9.92 -16.29 6.54
CA TYR A 34 10.68 -15.17 7.10
C TYR A 34 11.43 -14.40 6.00
N GLU A 35 12.09 -15.13 5.10
CA GLU A 35 12.89 -14.61 3.98
C GLU A 35 12.04 -13.76 3.05
N LYS A 36 10.83 -14.26 2.72
CA LYS A 36 9.88 -13.54 1.86
C LYS A 36 9.42 -12.25 2.52
N ARG A 37 9.14 -12.27 3.84
CA ARG A 37 8.78 -11.05 4.57
C ARG A 37 9.91 -10.03 4.61
N ILE A 38 11.17 -10.45 4.76
CA ILE A 38 12.33 -9.55 4.68
C ILE A 38 12.49 -8.95 3.28
N GLU A 39 12.35 -9.75 2.22
CA GLU A 39 12.40 -9.25 0.84
C GLU A 39 11.29 -8.21 0.60
N TRP A 40 10.08 -8.53 1.02
CA TRP A 40 8.91 -7.69 0.83
C TRP A 40 8.98 -6.44 1.69
N TYR A 41 9.54 -6.52 2.90
CA TYR A 41 9.85 -5.38 3.75
C TYR A 41 10.72 -4.36 3.01
N ARG A 42 11.86 -4.80 2.46
CA ARG A 42 12.79 -3.93 1.71
C ARG A 42 12.10 -3.25 0.51
N LYS A 43 11.24 -3.98 -0.20
CA LYS A 43 10.44 -3.43 -1.31
C LYS A 43 9.41 -2.41 -0.82
N TYR A 44 8.75 -2.66 0.29
CA TYR A 44 7.79 -1.72 0.86
C TYR A 44 8.46 -0.44 1.35
N ILE A 45 9.66 -0.53 1.93
CA ILE A 45 10.45 0.66 2.28
C ILE A 45 10.72 1.53 1.05
N LYS A 46 11.11 0.94 -0.09
CA LYS A 46 11.27 1.70 -1.35
C LYS A 46 9.99 2.45 -1.77
N PHE A 47 8.82 1.85 -1.55
CA PHE A 47 7.55 2.51 -1.78
C PHE A 47 7.30 3.65 -0.76
N LEU A 48 7.65 3.49 0.52
CA LEU A 48 7.54 4.56 1.52
C LEU A 48 8.45 5.75 1.21
N HIS A 49 9.67 5.52 0.69
CA HIS A 49 10.54 6.59 0.19
C HIS A 49 9.84 7.41 -0.90
N PHE A 50 9.29 6.72 -1.91
CA PHE A 50 8.55 7.37 -2.98
C PHE A 50 7.33 8.16 -2.45
N LEU A 51 6.56 7.59 -1.52
CA LEU A 51 5.43 8.27 -0.89
C LEU A 51 5.84 9.55 -0.16
N ALA A 52 6.92 9.48 0.61
CA ALA A 52 7.42 10.61 1.38
C ALA A 52 7.86 11.75 0.47
N GLU A 53 8.54 11.43 -0.64
CA GLU A 53 9.03 12.42 -1.61
C GLU A 53 7.90 13.06 -2.44
N ARG A 54 6.90 12.28 -2.87
CA ARG A 54 5.92 12.72 -3.87
C ARG A 54 4.56 13.14 -3.32
N PHE A 55 4.18 12.64 -2.15
CA PHE A 55 2.82 12.82 -1.61
C PHE A 55 2.78 13.32 -0.17
N GLY A 56 3.80 13.02 0.63
CA GLY A 56 3.86 13.45 2.01
C GLY A 56 2.74 12.97 2.94
N PRO A 57 2.20 11.73 2.84
CA PRO A 57 1.10 11.33 3.71
C PRO A 57 1.56 11.29 5.18
N GLU A 58 0.72 11.79 6.09
CA GLU A 58 1.07 11.83 7.52
C GLU A 58 1.01 10.46 8.21
N ASP A 59 0.27 9.51 7.63
CA ASP A 59 -0.02 8.22 8.25
C ASP A 59 -0.17 7.14 7.16
N ILE A 60 0.41 5.96 7.41
CA ILE A 60 0.33 4.82 6.48
C ILE A 60 -1.10 4.37 6.20
N ARG A 61 -2.07 4.71 7.07
CA ARG A 61 -3.50 4.45 6.84
C ARG A 61 -4.10 5.25 5.69
N ASN A 62 -3.45 6.34 5.29
CA ASN A 62 -3.88 7.22 4.22
C ASN A 62 -3.35 6.76 2.84
N ILE A 63 -2.60 5.66 2.78
CA ILE A 63 -2.18 5.05 1.51
C ILE A 63 -3.42 4.66 0.71
N GLN A 64 -3.52 5.16 -0.52
CA GLN A 64 -4.69 5.03 -1.39
C GLN A 64 -4.27 4.55 -2.79
N PRO A 65 -5.23 4.09 -3.64
CA PRO A 65 -4.94 3.52 -4.96
C PRO A 65 -4.01 4.39 -5.84
N ARG A 66 -4.26 5.70 -5.87
CA ARG A 66 -3.46 6.66 -6.66
C ARG A 66 -1.98 6.62 -6.32
N HIS A 67 -1.62 6.39 -5.06
CA HIS A 67 -0.21 6.34 -4.70
C HIS A 67 0.51 5.13 -5.29
N VAL A 68 -0.19 3.99 -5.38
CA VAL A 68 0.36 2.75 -5.93
C VAL A 68 0.50 2.84 -7.46
N ALA A 69 -0.50 3.43 -8.12
CA ALA A 69 -0.44 3.73 -9.55
C ALA A 69 0.63 4.77 -9.90
N ALA A 70 0.79 5.82 -9.09
CA ALA A 70 1.89 6.77 -9.28
C ALA A 70 3.26 6.10 -9.11
N PHE A 71 3.37 5.14 -8.17
CA PHE A 71 4.60 4.39 -7.98
C PHE A 71 4.90 3.43 -9.15
N SER A 72 3.87 2.82 -9.77
CA SER A 72 4.11 2.01 -10.98
C SER A 72 4.59 2.85 -12.15
N LYS A 73 3.99 4.03 -12.37
CA LYS A 73 4.45 4.99 -13.37
C LYS A 73 5.91 5.38 -13.13
N TYR A 74 6.27 5.76 -11.90
CA TYR A 74 7.65 6.03 -11.52
C TYR A 74 8.60 4.85 -11.78
N LEU A 75 8.21 3.62 -11.42
CA LEU A 75 9.02 2.43 -11.66
C LEU A 75 9.30 2.22 -13.16
N LYS A 76 8.30 2.44 -14.02
CA LYS A 76 8.45 2.35 -15.48
C LYS A 76 9.35 3.46 -16.02
N GLU A 77 9.18 4.69 -15.55
CA GLU A 77 10.02 5.84 -15.92
C GLU A 77 11.50 5.60 -15.60
N VAL A 78 11.81 4.91 -14.50
CA VAL A 78 13.19 4.52 -14.15
C VAL A 78 13.60 3.15 -14.75
N GLY A 79 12.91 2.70 -15.80
CA GLY A 79 13.29 1.54 -16.61
C GLY A 79 13.02 0.17 -15.98
N ARG A 80 12.13 0.05 -14.99
CA ARG A 80 11.76 -1.25 -14.42
C ARG A 80 10.75 -1.97 -15.30
N SER A 81 10.95 -3.28 -15.45
CA SER A 81 10.04 -4.15 -16.21
C SER A 81 8.64 -4.22 -15.60
N GLU A 82 7.65 -4.53 -16.44
CA GLU A 82 6.27 -4.76 -16.00
C GLU A 82 6.18 -5.86 -14.93
N ARG A 83 6.95 -6.95 -15.09
CA ARG A 83 7.06 -8.01 -14.06
C ARG A 83 7.47 -7.45 -12.70
N THR A 84 8.38 -6.47 -12.69
CA THR A 84 8.81 -5.79 -11.46
C THR A 84 7.67 -4.96 -10.86
N VAL A 85 6.92 -4.22 -11.69
CA VAL A 85 5.74 -3.46 -11.26
C VAL A 85 4.69 -4.36 -10.61
N LEU A 86 4.31 -5.46 -11.26
CA LEU A 86 3.32 -6.41 -10.74
C LEU A 86 3.79 -7.08 -9.43
N ARG A 87 5.10 -7.28 -9.28
CA ARG A 87 5.68 -7.73 -8.00
C ARG A 87 5.47 -6.68 -6.92
N TYR A 88 5.69 -5.40 -7.19
CA TYR A 88 5.40 -4.33 -6.22
C TYR A 88 3.91 -4.24 -5.87
N TYR A 89 2.99 -4.42 -6.82
CA TYR A 89 1.56 -4.49 -6.50
C TYR A 89 1.26 -5.58 -5.48
N SER A 90 1.87 -6.76 -5.65
CA SER A 90 1.70 -7.89 -4.74
C SER A 90 2.25 -7.58 -3.34
N VAL A 91 3.46 -6.99 -3.27
CA VAL A 91 4.09 -6.57 -2.01
C VAL A 91 3.24 -5.51 -1.29
N ILE A 92 2.86 -4.45 -2.00
CA ILE A 92 2.13 -3.32 -1.44
C ILE A 92 0.76 -3.78 -0.94
N ARG A 93 0.02 -4.56 -1.75
CA ARG A 93 -1.29 -5.10 -1.34
C ARG A 93 -1.17 -5.99 -0.10
N TRP A 94 -0.15 -6.83 -0.03
CA TRP A 94 0.04 -7.70 1.13
C TRP A 94 0.35 -6.92 2.39
N TRP A 95 1.32 -6.02 2.37
CA TRP A 95 1.65 -5.18 3.52
C TRP A 95 0.49 -4.29 3.94
N HIS A 96 -0.22 -3.71 2.96
CA HIS A 96 -1.38 -2.88 3.23
C HIS A 96 -2.50 -3.64 3.95
N ARG A 97 -2.74 -4.93 3.61
CA ARG A 97 -3.70 -5.78 4.33
C ARG A 97 -3.33 -6.00 5.80
N GLN A 98 -2.04 -5.97 6.14
CA GLN A 98 -1.56 -6.09 7.52
C GLN A 98 -1.80 -4.82 8.35
N ILE A 99 -2.26 -3.71 7.75
CA ILE A 99 -2.61 -2.47 8.46
C ILE A 99 -4.11 -2.56 8.85
N PRO A 100 -4.45 -2.85 10.13
CA PRO A 100 -5.86 -3.04 10.50
C PRO A 100 -6.67 -1.74 10.45
N TRP A 101 -6.02 -0.59 10.66
CA TRP A 101 -6.63 0.74 10.64
C TRP A 101 -6.53 1.48 9.29
N ARG A 102 -6.21 0.78 8.19
CA ARG A 102 -6.18 1.37 6.84
C ARG A 102 -7.53 2.02 6.48
N LYS A 103 -7.51 3.16 5.79
CA LYS A 103 -8.73 3.87 5.32
C LYS A 103 -9.22 3.38 3.96
N TYR A 104 -8.36 2.76 3.17
CA TYR A 104 -8.67 2.28 1.84
C TYR A 104 -8.39 0.77 1.75
N GLU A 105 -9.09 0.06 0.87
CA GLU A 105 -8.62 -1.22 0.35
C GLU A 105 -7.73 -0.97 -0.87
N MET A 106 -7.01 -2.00 -1.31
CA MET A 106 -6.09 -1.86 -2.45
C MET A 106 -6.60 -2.65 -3.66
N PRO A 107 -6.70 -2.05 -4.86
CA PRO A 107 -7.27 -2.69 -6.04
C PRO A 107 -6.46 -3.86 -6.54
N GLU A 108 -7.07 -4.62 -7.44
CA GLU A 108 -6.38 -5.62 -8.26
C GLU A 108 -5.54 -4.97 -9.36
N ASN A 109 -4.73 -5.77 -10.06
CA ASN A 109 -3.75 -5.27 -11.02
C ASN A 109 -4.41 -4.51 -12.17
N LYS A 110 -5.55 -5.00 -12.71
CA LYS A 110 -6.26 -4.36 -13.83
C LYS A 110 -6.65 -2.92 -13.50
N VAL A 111 -7.23 -2.70 -12.32
CA VAL A 111 -7.65 -1.37 -11.85
C VAL A 111 -6.44 -0.46 -11.60
N LEU A 112 -5.34 -0.99 -11.04
CA LEU A 112 -4.12 -0.21 -10.84
C LEU A 112 -3.46 0.20 -12.16
N LEU A 113 -3.45 -0.68 -13.17
CA LEU A 113 -2.92 -0.38 -14.51
C LEU A 113 -3.78 0.69 -15.22
N GLU A 114 -5.11 0.58 -15.11
CA GLU A 114 -6.01 1.59 -15.66
C GLU A 114 -5.84 2.95 -14.95
N LEU A 115 -5.73 2.94 -13.62
CA LEU A 115 -5.47 4.15 -12.84
C LEU A 115 -4.13 4.78 -13.18
N GLU A 116 -3.08 4.00 -13.42
CA GLU A 116 -1.78 4.48 -13.87
C GLU A 116 -1.88 5.20 -15.21
N ALA A 117 -2.55 4.60 -16.19
CA ALA A 117 -2.72 5.18 -17.53
C ALA A 117 -3.52 6.50 -17.52
N ARG A 118 -4.34 6.71 -16.49
CA ARG A 118 -5.25 7.86 -16.35
C ARG A 118 -4.98 8.69 -15.10
N LEU A 119 -3.73 8.76 -14.64
CA LEU A 119 -3.35 9.49 -13.42
C LEU A 119 -3.70 11.00 -13.44
N ASP A 120 -3.77 11.59 -14.64
CA ASP A 120 -4.09 13.01 -14.83
C ASP A 120 -5.61 13.28 -14.82
N ASP A 121 -6.43 12.23 -14.98
CA ASP A 121 -7.89 12.30 -14.83
C ASP A 121 -8.25 12.34 -13.34
N LYS A 122 -8.34 13.56 -12.81
CA LYS A 122 -8.65 13.81 -11.39
C LYS A 122 -9.98 13.21 -10.98
N ARG A 123 -10.99 13.25 -11.85
CA ARG A 123 -12.32 12.73 -11.57
C ARG A 123 -12.26 11.21 -11.43
N PHE A 124 -11.64 10.53 -12.39
CA PHE A 124 -11.45 9.08 -12.33
C PHE A 124 -10.63 8.66 -11.10
N CYS A 125 -9.56 9.39 -10.78
CA CYS A 125 -8.78 9.13 -9.57
C CYS A 125 -9.63 9.22 -8.28
N GLU A 126 -10.52 10.20 -8.19
CA GLU A 126 -11.42 10.38 -7.06
C GLU A 126 -12.51 9.30 -7.00
N GLU A 127 -13.08 8.91 -8.14
CA GLU A 127 -14.03 7.79 -8.24
C GLU A 127 -13.40 6.49 -7.74
N ILE A 128 -12.17 6.19 -8.17
CA ILE A 128 -11.43 5.01 -7.71
C ILE A 128 -11.05 5.14 -6.22
N LYS A 129 -10.62 6.32 -5.76
CA LYS A 129 -10.35 6.52 -4.32
C LYS A 129 -11.59 6.22 -3.47
N ASN A 130 -12.75 6.70 -3.90
CA ASN A 130 -14.01 6.58 -3.17
C ASN A 130 -14.55 5.15 -3.19
N SER A 131 -14.45 4.44 -4.32
CA SER A 131 -14.88 3.04 -4.42
C SER A 131 -14.07 2.10 -3.52
N TYR A 132 -12.79 2.41 -3.31
CA TYR A 132 -11.91 1.65 -2.41
C TYR A 132 -11.84 2.20 -0.98
N ARG A 133 -12.60 3.24 -0.63
CA ARG A 133 -12.66 3.75 0.75
C ARG A 133 -13.37 2.75 1.65
N ARG A 134 -12.72 2.31 2.73
CA ARG A 134 -13.36 1.46 3.74
C ARG A 134 -14.44 2.27 4.43
N LYS A 135 -15.69 1.83 4.28
CA LYS A 135 -16.81 2.35 5.06
C LYS A 135 -16.55 1.99 6.52
N ARG A 136 -16.61 2.97 7.43
CA ARG A 136 -16.61 2.66 8.88
C ARG A 136 -17.77 1.71 9.12
N GLY A 137 -17.49 0.54 9.68
CA GLY A 137 -18.53 -0.40 10.07
C GLY A 137 -19.45 0.28 11.08
N ARG A 138 -20.68 0.60 10.68
CA ARG A 138 -21.82 0.30 11.55
C ARG A 138 -21.79 -1.22 11.73
N GLY A 139 -22.02 -1.70 12.95
CA GLY A 139 -21.78 -3.08 13.37
C GLY A 139 -22.19 -4.16 12.37
N ARG A 140 -21.48 -5.29 12.41
CA ARG A 140 -21.79 -6.52 11.67
C ARG A 140 -23.31 -6.74 11.58
N VAL A 141 -23.85 -6.72 10.37
CA VAL A 141 -25.02 -7.52 10.03
C VAL A 141 -24.48 -8.69 9.22
N GLN A 142 -24.51 -9.88 9.81
CA GLN A 142 -24.31 -11.14 9.10
C GLN A 142 -25.32 -11.18 7.96
N LYS A 143 -24.85 -11.36 6.73
CA LYS A 143 -25.75 -11.73 5.64
C LYS A 143 -26.18 -13.18 5.88
N PRO A 144 -27.49 -13.49 5.92
CA PRO A 144 -27.92 -14.89 5.94
C PRO A 144 -27.50 -15.53 4.61
N HIS A 145 -26.77 -16.64 4.69
CA HIS A 145 -26.65 -17.56 3.58
C HIS A 145 -27.95 -18.38 3.53
N GLY A 146 -28.88 -17.99 2.65
CA GLY A 146 -29.65 -19.00 1.89
C GLY A 146 -28.72 -19.53 0.79
N THR A 147 -28.73 -20.79 0.39
CA THR A 147 -29.89 -21.67 0.18
C THR A 147 -29.42 -23.13 0.16
N ILE A 148 -30.23 -24.06 0.68
CA ILE A 148 -30.45 -25.37 0.05
C ILE A 148 -31.82 -25.28 -0.61
#